data_AF-A0A444QZM5-F1
#
_entry.id   AF-A0A444QZM5-F1
#
_cell.length_a   1.000
_cell.length_b   1.000
_cell.length_c   1.000
_cell.angle_alpha   90.00
_cell.angle_beta   90.00
_cell.angle_gamma   90.00
#
_symmetry.space_group_name_H-M   'P 1'
#
loop_
_entity.id
_entity.type
_entity.pdbx_description
1 polymer ?
#
loop_
_entity_poly.entity_id
_entity_poly.type
_entity_poly.pdbx_seq_one_letter_code
_entity_poly.pdbx_strand_id
1 'polypeptide(L)'
;IAQRGTALKLTGSTVLNGAIDPTNVTLASGATWNIPDNATVQSVVDDLSHAGQIHFTSTRTGKFVPATLKVKNLNGQNGTISLRVRPDMAQNNADRLVIDGGRATGKTILNLVNAGNSASGLATSGKGIQVVEAINGATTEEGAFVQGNRLQAGAFNYSLNRDSDESWYLRSE
;
A
#
# COMPACT_ATOMS: atom_id res chain seq x y z
N ILE A 1 11.70 18.76 4.65
CA ILE A 1 10.26 18.95 4.91
C ILE A 1 9.72 19.69 3.70
N ALA A 2 8.85 19.06 2.91
CA ALA A 2 8.19 19.72 1.80
C ALA A 2 7.00 20.54 2.36
N GLN A 3 6.70 21.69 1.76
CA GLN A 3 5.57 22.53 2.19
C GLN A 3 4.29 22.09 1.46
N ARG A 4 3.13 22.15 2.13
CA ARG A 4 1.83 21.92 1.48
C ARG A 4 1.72 22.74 0.20
N GLY A 5 1.38 22.09 -0.91
CA GLY A 5 1.28 22.71 -2.23
C GLY A 5 2.52 22.59 -3.13
N THR A 6 3.60 21.95 -2.68
CA THR A 6 4.70 21.58 -3.59
C THR A 6 4.34 20.34 -4.42
N ALA A 7 5.06 20.14 -5.53
CA ALA A 7 4.92 18.96 -6.37
C ALA A 7 6.28 18.28 -6.57
N LEU A 8 6.32 16.96 -6.40
CA LEU A 8 7.44 16.10 -6.76
C LEU A 8 7.03 15.23 -7.95
N LYS A 9 7.81 15.28 -9.03
CA LYS A 9 7.59 14.43 -10.21
C LYS A 9 8.78 13.51 -10.39
N LEU A 10 8.54 12.20 -10.29
CA LEU A 10 9.53 11.17 -10.59
C LEU A 10 9.26 10.65 -12.01
N THR A 11 10.26 10.74 -12.89
CA THR A 11 10.14 10.41 -14.31
C THR A 11 11.27 9.50 -14.77
N GLY A 12 11.13 8.89 -15.95
CA GLY A 12 12.13 7.94 -16.45
C GLY A 12 12.34 6.82 -15.43
N SER A 13 13.59 6.35 -15.30
CA SER A 13 13.97 5.29 -14.35
C SER A 13 14.42 5.81 -12.99
N THR A 14 13.91 6.98 -12.55
CA THR A 14 14.30 7.55 -11.25
C THR A 14 13.88 6.64 -10.10
N VAL A 15 14.77 6.47 -9.12
CA VAL A 15 14.51 5.77 -7.87
C VAL A 15 14.60 6.75 -6.70
N LEU A 16 13.53 6.88 -5.94
CA LEU A 16 13.51 7.59 -4.66
C LEU A 16 13.56 6.58 -3.51
N ASN A 17 14.43 6.80 -2.54
CA ASN A 17 14.50 6.02 -1.30
C ASN A 17 14.22 6.94 -0.12
N GLY A 18 13.18 6.66 0.65
CA GLY A 18 12.82 7.42 1.84
C GLY A 18 11.35 7.84 1.88
N ALA A 19 10.98 8.59 2.92
CA ALA A 19 9.63 9.12 3.06
C ALA A 19 9.46 10.46 2.35
N ILE A 20 8.21 10.80 2.04
CA ILE A 20 7.77 12.08 1.49
C ILE A 20 6.78 12.68 2.49
N ASP A 21 6.94 13.96 2.87
CA ASP A 21 6.11 14.59 3.91
C ASP A 21 5.99 16.11 3.71
N PRO A 22 4.78 16.68 3.54
CA PRO A 22 3.74 16.30 2.58
C PRO A 22 3.85 17.10 1.26
N THR A 23 3.56 16.48 0.11
CA THR A 23 3.62 17.12 -1.22
C THR A 23 2.71 16.38 -2.22
N ASN A 24 2.33 17.01 -3.33
CA ASN A 24 1.74 16.30 -4.47
C ASN A 24 2.81 15.46 -5.17
N VAL A 25 2.48 14.24 -5.59
CA VAL A 25 3.44 13.31 -6.19
C VAL A 25 2.90 12.77 -7.51
N THR A 26 3.74 12.79 -8.55
CA THR A 26 3.51 12.05 -9.79
C THR A 26 4.62 11.03 -9.99
N LEU A 27 4.28 9.74 -10.02
CA LEU A 27 5.17 8.65 -10.44
C LEU A 27 4.83 8.25 -11.88
N ALA A 28 5.73 8.54 -12.82
CA ALA A 28 5.64 8.00 -14.18
C ALA A 28 5.96 6.49 -14.20
N SER A 29 5.61 5.78 -15.28
CA SER A 29 5.67 4.31 -15.36
C SER A 29 7.03 3.67 -15.10
N GLY A 30 8.14 4.36 -15.40
CA GLY A 30 9.49 3.86 -15.09
C GLY A 30 10.00 4.19 -13.68
N ALA A 31 9.30 5.05 -12.95
CA ALA A 31 9.78 5.58 -11.67
C ALA A 31 9.49 4.61 -10.53
N THR A 32 10.40 4.54 -9.56
CA THR A 32 10.26 3.74 -8.35
C THR A 32 10.38 4.61 -7.11
N TRP A 33 9.50 4.39 -6.13
CA TRP A 33 9.60 4.95 -4.80
C TRP A 33 9.63 3.84 -3.75
N ASN A 34 10.76 3.74 -3.03
CA ASN A 34 10.95 2.81 -1.94
C ASN A 34 10.68 3.51 -0.60
N ILE A 35 9.64 3.07 0.12
CA ILE A 35 9.25 3.54 1.44
C ILE A 35 9.80 2.56 2.49
N PRO A 36 10.84 2.93 3.25
CA PRO A 36 11.42 2.03 4.23
C PRO A 36 10.62 2.01 5.54
N ASP A 37 10.56 0.85 6.19
CA ASP A 37 9.82 0.65 7.46
C ASP A 37 10.46 1.28 8.71
N ASN A 38 11.60 1.90 8.52
CA ASN A 38 12.34 2.63 9.55
C ASN A 38 12.50 4.11 9.17
N ALA A 39 11.68 4.62 8.23
CA ALA A 39 11.62 6.04 7.96
C ALA A 39 11.35 6.83 9.25
N THR A 40 12.08 7.93 9.46
CA THR A 40 11.95 8.78 10.65
C THR A 40 10.67 9.61 10.63
N VAL A 41 10.05 9.77 9.46
CA VAL A 41 8.75 10.41 9.24
C VAL A 41 7.86 9.50 8.41
N GLN A 42 6.55 9.60 8.60
CA GLN A 42 5.58 8.87 7.80
C GLN A 42 5.50 9.47 6.40
N SER A 43 5.31 8.62 5.37
CA SER A 43 5.00 9.09 4.04
C SER A 43 3.57 9.64 3.96
N VAL A 44 3.43 10.93 3.66
CA VAL A 44 2.15 11.65 3.51
C VAL A 44 2.13 12.37 2.16
N VAL A 45 1.08 12.15 1.38
CA VAL A 45 0.89 12.73 0.04
C VAL A 45 -0.51 13.33 -0.05
N ASP A 46 -0.64 14.53 -0.60
CA ASP A 46 -1.94 15.13 -0.86
C ASP A 46 -2.55 14.49 -2.12
N ASP A 47 -2.01 14.78 -3.31
CA ASP A 47 -2.43 14.14 -4.56
C ASP A 47 -1.36 13.19 -5.11
N LEU A 48 -1.71 11.94 -5.36
CA LEU A 48 -0.85 10.91 -5.95
C LEU A 48 -1.36 10.50 -7.35
N SER A 49 -0.59 10.81 -8.40
CA SER A 49 -0.74 10.23 -9.74
C SER A 49 0.21 9.05 -9.89
N HIS A 50 -0.33 7.84 -10.10
CA HIS A 50 0.41 6.60 -9.88
C HIS A 50 0.45 5.69 -11.12
N ALA A 51 1.44 5.89 -11.98
CA ALA A 51 1.77 4.98 -13.09
C ALA A 51 3.01 4.11 -12.81
N GLY A 52 3.87 4.54 -11.89
CA GLY A 52 5.12 3.85 -11.54
C GLY A 52 4.99 2.77 -10.46
N GLN A 53 6.09 2.52 -9.76
CA GLN A 53 6.19 1.49 -8.71
C GLN A 53 6.40 2.12 -7.33
N ILE A 54 5.66 1.65 -6.34
CA ILE A 54 5.89 1.96 -4.93
C ILE A 54 6.21 0.64 -4.22
N HIS A 55 7.31 0.60 -3.47
CA HIS A 55 7.71 -0.57 -2.71
C HIS A 55 7.83 -0.21 -1.24
N PHE A 56 7.12 -0.92 -0.38
CA PHE A 56 7.45 -0.92 1.04
C PHE A 56 8.63 -1.85 1.28
N THR A 57 9.69 -1.34 1.90
CA THR A 57 10.96 -2.06 2.07
C THR A 57 11.30 -2.25 3.54
N SER A 58 11.96 -3.37 3.86
CA SER A 58 12.62 -3.58 5.16
C SER A 58 14.09 -3.84 4.93
N THR A 59 14.92 -3.34 5.84
CA THR A 59 16.27 -3.87 6.06
C THR A 59 16.36 -4.63 7.39
N ARG A 60 15.26 -4.75 8.14
CA ARG A 60 15.23 -5.40 9.45
C ARG A 60 15.24 -6.91 9.27
N THR A 61 16.05 -7.58 10.09
CA THR A 61 15.94 -9.02 10.32
C THR A 61 15.07 -9.25 11.56
N GLY A 62 14.21 -10.27 11.53
CA GLY A 62 13.34 -10.62 12.66
C GLY A 62 11.97 -9.95 12.64
N LYS A 63 11.68 -9.08 13.62
CA LYS A 63 10.32 -8.56 13.87
C LYS A 63 9.80 -7.75 12.68
N PHE A 64 8.64 -8.14 12.17
CA PHE A 64 7.91 -7.37 11.18
C PHE A 64 7.38 -6.06 11.79
N VAL A 65 7.64 -4.95 11.12
CA VAL A 65 7.12 -3.62 11.47
C VAL A 65 6.42 -3.08 10.22
N PRO A 66 5.09 -2.94 10.24
CA PRO A 66 4.35 -2.30 9.16
C PRO A 66 4.78 -0.85 8.97
N ALA A 67 4.85 -0.40 7.71
CA ALA A 67 4.89 1.00 7.36
C ALA A 67 3.56 1.45 6.74
N THR A 68 3.35 2.76 6.69
CA THR A 68 2.13 3.35 6.15
C THR A 68 2.46 4.46 5.15
N LEU A 69 1.78 4.42 4.00
CA LEU A 69 1.66 5.55 3.09
C LEU A 69 0.27 6.14 3.28
N LYS A 70 0.19 7.40 3.70
CA LYS A 70 -1.06 8.15 3.76
C LYS A 70 -1.20 9.03 2.53
N VAL A 71 -2.35 8.95 1.88
CA VAL A 71 -2.67 9.71 0.67
C VAL A 71 -4.04 10.35 0.84
N LYS A 72 -4.22 11.61 0.46
CA LYS A 72 -5.57 12.20 0.42
C LYS A 72 -6.30 11.73 -0.84
N ASN A 73 -5.75 11.99 -2.02
CA ASN A 73 -6.30 11.56 -3.31
C ASN A 73 -5.31 10.68 -4.07
N LEU A 74 -5.78 9.53 -4.52
CA LEU A 74 -5.01 8.60 -5.35
C LEU A 74 -5.71 8.45 -6.71
N ASN A 75 -4.97 8.75 -7.78
CA ASN A 75 -5.35 8.43 -9.15
C ASN A 75 -4.43 7.33 -9.69
N GLY A 76 -4.96 6.10 -9.70
CA GLY A 76 -4.25 4.93 -10.20
C GLY A 76 -4.21 4.91 -11.73
N GLN A 77 -3.01 4.83 -12.30
CA GLN A 77 -2.74 4.79 -13.73
C GLN A 77 -2.06 3.48 -14.12
N ASN A 78 -2.55 2.35 -13.58
CA ASN A 78 -1.96 1.02 -13.66
C ASN A 78 -0.57 0.90 -13.00
N GLY A 79 -0.23 1.82 -12.10
CA GLY A 79 0.94 1.68 -11.23
C GLY A 79 0.78 0.56 -10.21
N THR A 80 1.89 0.13 -9.65
CA THR A 80 1.94 -0.96 -8.67
C THR A 80 2.37 -0.46 -7.29
N ILE A 81 1.72 -0.93 -6.24
CA ILE A 81 2.16 -0.81 -4.86
C ILE A 81 2.45 -2.21 -4.31
N SER A 82 3.70 -2.49 -3.96
CA SER A 82 4.08 -3.73 -3.28
C SER A 82 4.01 -3.54 -1.76
N LEU A 83 3.06 -4.20 -1.13
CA LEU A 83 2.79 -4.18 0.32
C LEU A 83 3.32 -5.47 0.95
N ARG A 84 3.99 -5.36 2.09
CA ARG A 84 4.40 -6.53 2.87
C ARG A 84 3.27 -6.96 3.80
N VAL A 85 3.02 -8.26 3.89
CA VAL A 85 1.95 -8.87 4.68
C VAL A 85 2.55 -10.01 5.49
N ARG A 86 2.05 -10.23 6.71
CA ARG A 86 2.35 -11.40 7.53
C ARG A 86 1.11 -12.27 7.69
N PRO A 87 0.91 -13.26 6.81
CA PRO A 87 -0.26 -14.12 6.81
C PRO A 87 -0.31 -15.09 8.01
N ASP A 88 0.81 -15.25 8.71
CA ASP A 88 0.98 -16.15 9.85
C ASP A 88 0.71 -15.49 11.21
N MET A 89 0.28 -14.23 11.22
CA MET A 89 -0.04 -13.48 12.44
C MET A 89 -1.50 -13.01 12.45
N ALA A 90 -1.98 -12.59 13.62
CA ALA A 90 -3.32 -12.02 13.78
C ALA A 90 -3.55 -10.80 12.88
N GLN A 91 -4.80 -10.30 12.83
CA GLN A 91 -5.17 -9.16 11.98
C GLN A 91 -4.27 -7.92 12.20
N ASN A 92 -4.19 -7.05 11.19
CA ASN A 92 -3.39 -5.81 11.15
C ASN A 92 -1.86 -5.96 11.00
N ASN A 93 -1.35 -7.12 10.59
CA ASN A 93 0.07 -7.30 10.29
C ASN A 93 0.38 -7.15 8.79
N ALA A 94 0.12 -5.97 8.23
CA ALA A 94 0.48 -5.62 6.87
C ALA A 94 0.86 -4.14 6.75
N ASP A 95 1.73 -3.82 5.80
CA ASP A 95 1.88 -2.45 5.31
C ASP A 95 0.54 -1.90 4.83
N ARG A 96 0.40 -0.58 4.93
CA ARG A 96 -0.89 0.06 4.70
C ARG A 96 -0.81 1.24 3.76
N LEU A 97 -1.73 1.25 2.80
CA LEU A 97 -2.14 2.46 2.10
C LEU A 97 -3.36 3.05 2.82
N VAL A 98 -3.26 4.27 3.32
CA VAL A 98 -4.38 4.97 3.96
C VAL A 98 -4.88 6.06 3.01
N ILE A 99 -6.17 6.05 2.68
CA ILE A 99 -6.86 7.15 2.00
C ILE A 99 -7.53 8.01 3.06
N ASP A 100 -7.10 9.27 3.19
CA ASP A 100 -7.48 10.16 4.29
C ASP A 100 -8.32 11.34 3.79
N GLY A 101 -9.65 11.23 3.92
CA GLY A 101 -10.63 12.27 3.60
C GLY A 101 -10.77 12.63 2.11
N GLY A 102 -10.12 11.92 1.21
CA GLY A 102 -10.23 12.11 -0.24
C GLY A 102 -10.71 10.86 -0.97
N ARG A 103 -10.18 10.61 -2.17
CA ARG A 103 -10.69 9.55 -3.05
C ARG A 103 -9.58 8.70 -3.64
N ALA A 104 -9.80 7.39 -3.75
CA ALA A 104 -9.03 6.53 -4.64
C ALA A 104 -9.84 6.21 -5.90
N THR A 105 -9.28 6.56 -7.05
CA THR A 105 -9.90 6.38 -8.37
C THR A 105 -8.95 5.71 -9.35
N GLY A 106 -9.47 5.28 -10.50
CA GLY A 106 -8.66 4.66 -11.54
C GLY A 106 -8.28 3.23 -11.17
N LYS A 107 -7.05 2.79 -11.49
CA LYS A 107 -6.59 1.44 -11.18
C LYS A 107 -5.17 1.41 -10.64
N THR A 108 -5.00 0.83 -9.47
CA THR A 108 -3.72 0.52 -8.83
C THR A 108 -3.60 -0.98 -8.61
N ILE A 109 -2.44 -1.53 -8.96
CA ILE A 109 -2.15 -2.95 -8.76
C ILE A 109 -1.49 -3.11 -7.39
N LEU A 110 -2.11 -3.87 -6.49
CA LEU A 110 -1.52 -4.23 -5.21
C LEU A 110 -0.78 -5.55 -5.37
N ASN A 111 0.54 -5.51 -5.21
CA ASN A 111 1.36 -6.71 -5.07
C ASN A 111 1.56 -7.01 -3.59
N LEU A 112 1.31 -8.25 -3.18
CA LEU A 112 1.38 -8.67 -1.78
C LEU A 112 2.61 -9.55 -1.57
N VAL A 113 3.49 -9.12 -0.69
CA VAL A 113 4.74 -9.80 -0.37
C VAL A 113 4.60 -10.48 0.99
N ASN A 114 4.75 -11.81 1.05
CA ASN A 114 4.79 -12.53 2.32
C ASN A 114 6.09 -12.19 3.06
N ALA A 115 6.01 -11.28 4.03
CA ALA A 115 7.16 -10.87 4.83
C ALA A 115 7.64 -12.00 5.76
N GLY A 116 8.95 -12.13 5.92
CA GLY A 116 9.53 -13.14 6.81
C GLY A 116 9.49 -14.58 6.27
N ASN A 117 9.03 -14.79 5.03
CA ASN A 117 9.07 -16.08 4.33
C ASN A 117 8.44 -17.23 5.14
N SER A 118 7.41 -16.93 5.95
CA SER A 118 6.72 -17.96 6.71
C SER A 118 5.98 -18.87 5.76
N ALA A 119 6.22 -20.17 5.87
CA ALA A 119 5.49 -21.19 5.13
C ALA A 119 4.07 -21.41 5.70
N SER A 120 3.77 -20.86 6.87
CA SER A 120 2.47 -20.95 7.53
C SER A 120 1.58 -19.76 7.16
N GLY A 121 0.27 -19.99 7.15
CA GLY A 121 -0.76 -18.96 7.07
C GLY A 121 -1.87 -19.27 8.06
N LEU A 122 -2.71 -18.27 8.34
CA LEU A 122 -3.86 -18.40 9.22
C LEU A 122 -5.15 -18.08 8.46
N ALA A 123 -6.22 -18.79 8.82
CA ALA A 123 -7.56 -18.40 8.42
C ALA A 123 -7.84 -16.99 8.93
N THR A 124 -8.28 -16.10 8.05
CA THR A 124 -8.76 -14.78 8.43
C THR A 124 -10.14 -14.88 9.06
N SER A 125 -10.35 -14.21 10.18
CA SER A 125 -11.67 -13.95 10.75
C SER A 125 -12.14 -12.53 10.42
N GLY A 126 -13.39 -12.20 10.74
CA GLY A 126 -13.93 -10.84 10.59
C GLY A 126 -13.73 -10.27 9.17
N LYS A 127 -13.22 -9.03 9.07
CA LYS A 127 -12.96 -8.37 7.78
C LYS A 127 -11.72 -8.88 7.06
N GLY A 128 -10.75 -9.45 7.76
CA GLY A 128 -9.47 -9.91 7.20
C GLY A 128 -8.27 -9.03 7.54
N ILE A 129 -7.21 -9.12 6.74
CA ILE A 129 -5.98 -8.32 6.92
C ILE A 129 -6.13 -7.03 6.11
N GLN A 130 -6.28 -5.89 6.78
CA GLN A 130 -6.44 -4.60 6.11
C GLN A 130 -5.14 -4.14 5.43
N VAL A 131 -5.22 -3.84 4.13
CA VAL A 131 -4.10 -3.38 3.30
C VAL A 131 -4.35 -1.99 2.70
N VAL A 132 -5.63 -1.65 2.48
CA VAL A 132 -6.07 -0.28 2.22
C VAL A 132 -7.08 0.12 3.29
N GLU A 133 -6.88 1.30 3.88
CA GLU A 133 -7.78 1.85 4.88
C GLU A 133 -8.33 3.19 4.39
N ALA A 134 -9.64 3.32 4.35
CA ALA A 134 -10.32 4.58 4.08
C ALA A 134 -10.75 5.22 5.42
N ILE A 135 -10.32 6.45 5.68
CA ILE A 135 -10.67 7.21 6.89
C ILE A 135 -11.19 8.60 6.57
N ASN A 136 -11.80 9.24 7.57
CA ASN A 136 -12.23 10.64 7.50
C ASN A 136 -13.16 10.95 6.32
N GLY A 137 -14.03 9.99 5.96
CA GLY A 137 -14.97 10.13 4.85
C GLY A 137 -14.37 9.85 3.47
N ALA A 138 -13.20 9.23 3.42
CA ALA A 138 -12.61 8.79 2.15
C ALA A 138 -13.48 7.77 1.42
N THR A 139 -13.41 7.79 0.08
CA THR A 139 -14.10 6.82 -0.79
C THR A 139 -13.11 6.12 -1.72
N THR A 140 -13.35 4.86 -2.05
CA THR A 140 -12.58 4.10 -3.04
C THR A 140 -13.51 3.56 -4.13
N GLU A 141 -13.18 3.79 -5.40
CA GLU A 141 -13.93 3.16 -6.49
C GLU A 141 -13.80 1.63 -6.44
N GLU A 142 -14.81 0.90 -6.89
CA GLU A 142 -14.80 -0.58 -6.93
C GLU A 142 -13.61 -1.13 -7.73
N GLY A 143 -13.13 -0.39 -8.74
CA GLY A 143 -11.95 -0.75 -9.55
C GLY A 143 -10.62 -0.12 -9.09
N ALA A 144 -10.62 0.68 -8.02
CA ALA A 144 -9.46 1.46 -7.59
C ALA A 144 -8.23 0.60 -7.29
N PHE A 145 -8.45 -0.61 -6.79
CA PHE A 145 -7.41 -1.56 -6.44
C PHE A 145 -7.71 -2.94 -7.01
N VAL A 146 -6.67 -3.61 -7.51
CA VAL A 146 -6.73 -5.01 -7.92
C VAL A 146 -5.53 -5.76 -7.34
N GLN A 147 -5.70 -7.04 -7.05
CA GLN A 147 -4.58 -7.89 -6.65
C GLN A 147 -3.74 -8.27 -7.87
N GLY A 148 -2.45 -7.97 -7.84
CA GLY A 148 -1.51 -8.23 -8.94
C GLY A 148 -0.86 -9.61 -8.92
N ASN A 149 -0.82 -10.26 -7.75
CA ASN A 149 -0.20 -11.57 -7.58
C ASN A 149 -0.98 -12.42 -6.58
N ARG A 150 -0.90 -13.76 -6.72
CA ARG A 150 -1.41 -14.68 -5.71
C ARG A 150 -0.57 -14.59 -4.44
N LEU A 151 -1.21 -14.37 -3.30
CA LEU A 151 -0.60 -14.53 -1.98
C LEU A 151 -1.07 -15.87 -1.40
N GLN A 152 -0.15 -16.81 -1.22
CA GLN A 152 -0.42 -18.10 -0.60
C GLN A 152 0.53 -18.31 0.58
N ALA A 153 -0.01 -18.84 1.69
CA ALA A 153 0.79 -19.23 2.84
C ALA A 153 0.16 -20.44 3.52
N GLY A 154 0.91 -21.54 3.61
CA GLY A 154 0.38 -22.84 4.03
C GLY A 154 -0.76 -23.30 3.12
N ALA A 155 -1.86 -23.71 3.74
CA ALA A 155 -3.07 -24.15 3.03
C ALA A 155 -3.93 -22.99 2.49
N PHE A 156 -3.66 -21.75 2.92
CA PHE A 156 -4.54 -20.62 2.66
C PHE A 156 -4.10 -19.80 1.44
N ASN A 157 -5.08 -19.42 0.62
CA ASN A 157 -4.91 -18.40 -0.40
C ASN A 157 -5.58 -17.11 0.06
N TYR A 158 -4.94 -15.96 -0.19
CA TYR A 158 -5.46 -14.68 0.24
C TYR A 158 -5.91 -13.87 -0.97
N SER A 159 -7.19 -13.52 -1.01
CA SER A 159 -7.81 -12.66 -2.02
C SER A 159 -8.05 -11.26 -1.48
N LEU A 160 -7.91 -10.25 -2.33
CA LEU A 160 -8.22 -8.86 -2.03
C LEU A 160 -9.72 -8.60 -2.23
N ASN A 161 -10.37 -8.05 -1.20
CA ASN A 161 -11.79 -7.78 -1.18
C ASN A 161 -12.05 -6.36 -0.65
N ARG A 162 -12.94 -5.63 -1.33
CA ARG A 162 -13.47 -4.34 -0.87
C ARG A 162 -14.66 -4.54 0.04
N ASP A 163 -14.77 -3.74 1.10
CA ASP A 163 -15.93 -3.73 1.99
C ASP A 163 -16.77 -2.45 1.86
N SER A 164 -17.92 -2.43 2.55
CA SER A 164 -18.85 -1.30 2.60
C SER A 164 -18.29 -0.06 3.31
N ASP A 165 -17.17 -0.18 4.01
CA ASP A 165 -16.47 0.93 4.67
C ASP A 165 -15.38 1.56 3.79
N GLU A 166 -15.42 1.28 2.48
CA GLU A 166 -14.49 1.79 1.48
C GLU A 166 -13.04 1.26 1.63
N SER A 167 -12.77 0.42 2.64
CA SER A 167 -11.47 -0.21 2.88
C SER A 167 -11.32 -1.54 2.13
N TRP A 168 -10.08 -2.00 2.01
CA TRP A 168 -9.74 -3.24 1.32
C TRP A 168 -8.93 -4.18 2.20
N TYR A 169 -9.34 -5.44 2.18
CA TYR A 169 -8.86 -6.48 3.07
C TYR A 169 -8.42 -7.71 2.28
N LEU A 170 -7.39 -8.38 2.76
CA LEU A 170 -7.05 -9.73 2.34
C LEU A 170 -7.85 -10.74 3.17
N ARG A 171 -8.52 -11.68 2.51
CA ARG A 171 -9.28 -12.77 3.13
C ARG A 171 -8.73 -14.11 2.70
N SER A 172 -8.60 -15.03 3.66
CA SER A 172 -8.20 -16.40 3.36
C SER A 172 -9.37 -17.21 2.80
N GLU A 173 -9.09 -18.00 1.78
CA GLU A 173 -9.87 -19.15 1.34
C GLU A 173 -9.25 -20.46 1.87
#